data_AF-A0A931T7Q3-F1
#
_entry.id   AF-A0A931T7Q3-F1
#
_cell.length_a   1.000
_cell.length_b   1.000
_cell.length_c   1.000
_cell.angle_alpha   90.00
_cell.angle_beta   90.00
_cell.angle_gamma   90.00
#
_symmetry.space_group_name_H-M   'P 1'
#
loop_
_entity.id
_entity.type
_entity.pdbx_description
1 polymer ?
#
loop_
_entity_poly.entity_id
_entity_poly.type
_entity_poly.pdbx_seq_one_letter_code
_entity_poly.pdbx_strand_id
1 'polypeptide(L)'
;MSEGKGWGKTVLGWFVVQDGANQESAGDFGSPTVDAAAVEPPTVAHADSALAEMPQVFEKDVPAAPGGVVDFDAVFDAAGIGMADRERIGKSVELLKSLPAGTDPTVKRQIVGASLKAFGVEIDKIIETGVEQIQALEGYIRNGASETAKMSEESETLVRDYEQKIAEIRALIHRKVEEQQSVIKHCNDKKLEVQQILEFFGQETVAKVVRESPRLHEPQPKQ
;
A
#
# COMPACT_ATOMS: atom_id res chain seq x y z
N MET A 1 17.07 -23.22 66.41
CA MET A 1 17.01 -23.84 65.06
C MET A 1 15.96 -23.10 64.26
N SER A 2 16.29 -22.75 63.00
CA SER A 2 15.53 -21.94 62.03
C SER A 2 16.00 -20.49 61.81
N GLU A 3 17.30 -20.30 61.56
CA GLU A 3 17.83 -19.11 60.89
C GLU A 3 18.73 -19.58 59.74
N GLY A 4 18.21 -19.59 58.52
CA GLY A 4 18.99 -20.14 57.40
C GLY A 4 18.33 -20.08 56.02
N LYS A 5 17.42 -19.12 55.77
CA LYS A 5 16.74 -19.08 54.45
C LYS A 5 16.58 -17.69 53.79
N GLY A 6 17.02 -16.60 54.41
CA GLY A 6 16.82 -15.25 53.86
C GLY A 6 17.98 -14.69 53.04
N TRP A 7 19.22 -14.93 53.47
CA TRP A 7 20.35 -14.09 53.07
C TRP A 7 21.00 -14.41 51.72
N GLY A 8 21.06 -15.70 51.35
CA GLY A 8 21.51 -16.08 50.02
C GLY A 8 20.65 -15.43 48.93
N LYS A 9 19.32 -15.35 49.11
CA LYS A 9 18.42 -14.78 48.11
C LYS A 9 18.47 -13.25 48.01
N THR A 10 18.62 -12.52 49.13
CA THR A 10 18.61 -11.04 49.11
C THR A 10 19.92 -10.47 48.57
N VAL A 11 21.05 -11.10 48.88
CA VAL A 11 22.36 -10.71 48.34
C VAL A 11 22.49 -11.20 46.88
N LEU A 12 22.08 -12.43 46.53
CA LEU A 12 22.02 -12.84 45.12
C LEU A 12 21.09 -11.93 44.28
N GLY A 13 19.99 -11.41 44.82
CA GLY A 13 19.11 -10.49 44.10
C GLY A 13 19.78 -9.18 43.68
N TRP A 14 20.79 -8.73 44.44
CA TRP A 14 21.61 -7.58 44.08
C TRP A 14 22.83 -7.93 43.22
N PHE A 15 23.31 -9.17 43.25
CA PHE A 15 24.58 -9.57 42.62
C PHE A 15 24.44 -10.50 41.40
N VAL A 16 23.25 -11.02 41.10
CA VAL A 16 22.96 -11.75 39.85
C VAL A 16 23.06 -10.78 38.68
N VAL A 17 24.11 -10.94 37.87
CA VAL A 17 24.13 -10.49 36.48
C VAL A 17 23.19 -11.42 35.72
N GLN A 18 22.07 -10.89 35.27
CA GLN A 18 21.21 -11.60 34.34
C GLN A 18 21.90 -11.52 32.97
N ASP A 19 22.83 -12.45 32.72
CA ASP A 19 23.28 -12.71 31.36
C ASP A 19 22.04 -12.99 30.52
N GLY A 20 21.97 -12.31 29.37
CA GLY A 20 20.79 -12.29 28.52
C GLY A 20 20.23 -13.69 28.34
N ALA A 21 19.05 -13.93 28.91
CA ALA A 21 18.14 -14.95 28.42
C ALA A 21 17.59 -14.48 27.07
N ASN A 22 18.50 -14.36 26.09
CA ASN A 22 18.19 -14.54 24.69
C ASN A 22 18.07 -16.05 24.55
N GLN A 23 16.87 -16.56 24.81
CA GLN A 23 16.54 -17.94 24.53
C GLN A 23 16.50 -18.05 23.00
N GLU A 24 17.61 -18.55 22.45
CA GLU A 24 17.67 -19.14 21.14
C GLU A 24 16.57 -20.20 21.04
N SER A 25 15.44 -19.85 20.43
CA SER A 25 14.75 -20.81 19.57
C SER A 25 15.48 -20.80 18.23
N ALA A 26 16.59 -21.54 18.19
CA ALA A 26 17.07 -22.18 16.98
C ALA A 26 16.03 -23.24 16.58
N GLY A 27 14.96 -22.78 15.93
CA GLY A 27 13.97 -23.60 15.27
C GLY A 27 14.35 -23.74 13.81
N ASP A 28 15.08 -24.81 13.53
CA ASP A 28 15.13 -25.49 12.24
C ASP A 28 13.76 -25.48 11.54
N PHE A 29 13.64 -24.71 10.46
CA PHE A 29 12.64 -24.92 9.43
C PHE A 29 13.30 -24.70 8.08
N GLY A 30 13.63 -25.82 7.46
CA GLY A 30 14.31 -25.90 6.18
C GLY A 30 13.63 -25.13 5.06
N SER A 31 14.46 -24.76 4.10
CA SER A 31 14.04 -24.38 2.75
C SER A 31 12.99 -25.36 2.21
N PRO A 32 11.81 -24.88 1.79
CA PRO A 32 11.09 -25.53 0.72
C PRO A 32 11.60 -24.93 -0.60
N THR A 33 12.45 -25.68 -1.29
CA THR A 33 12.49 -25.63 -2.75
C THR A 33 11.11 -26.07 -3.24
N VAL A 34 10.29 -25.11 -3.64
CA VAL A 34 9.11 -25.37 -4.47
C VAL A 34 9.34 -24.73 -5.83
N ASP A 35 9.72 -25.61 -6.74
CA ASP A 35 9.48 -25.49 -8.18
C ASP A 35 7.97 -25.28 -8.37
N ALA A 36 7.59 -24.06 -8.74
CA ALA A 36 6.22 -23.70 -9.09
C ALA A 36 6.27 -22.67 -10.21
N ALA A 37 6.20 -23.21 -11.42
CA ALA A 37 5.57 -22.65 -12.61
C ALA A 37 5.60 -21.12 -12.74
N ALA A 38 6.35 -20.67 -13.73
CA ALA A 38 6.20 -19.39 -14.39
C ALA A 38 4.71 -19.02 -14.54
N VAL A 39 4.24 -18.13 -13.67
CA VAL A 39 3.05 -17.32 -13.94
C VAL A 39 3.58 -16.06 -14.56
N GLU A 40 3.57 -16.04 -15.88
CA GLU A 40 3.75 -14.83 -16.67
C GLU A 40 2.81 -13.75 -16.11
N PRO A 41 3.28 -12.56 -15.73
CA PRO A 41 2.38 -11.44 -15.59
C PRO A 41 1.69 -11.24 -16.94
N PRO A 42 0.37 -10.93 -17.01
CA PRO A 42 -0.21 -10.54 -18.27
C PRO A 42 0.59 -9.34 -18.78
N THR A 43 1.36 -9.59 -19.83
CA THR A 43 1.96 -8.59 -20.69
C THR A 43 0.81 -7.74 -21.18
N VAL A 44 0.55 -6.64 -20.48
CA VAL A 44 -0.12 -5.48 -21.06
C VAL A 44 0.82 -5.00 -22.16
N ALA A 45 0.64 -5.60 -23.32
CA ALA A 45 1.31 -5.23 -24.54
C ALA A 45 1.15 -3.72 -24.70
N HIS A 46 2.30 -3.06 -24.79
CA HIS A 46 2.47 -1.66 -25.11
C HIS A 46 1.36 -1.11 -26.00
N ALA A 47 0.50 -0.27 -25.43
CA ALA A 47 0.01 0.90 -26.15
C ALA A 47 0.95 2.06 -25.81
N ASP A 48 2.23 1.90 -26.14
CA ASP A 48 3.14 3.01 -26.37
C ASP A 48 2.77 3.61 -27.75
N SER A 49 1.53 4.10 -27.84
CA SER A 49 1.13 5.01 -28.89
C SER A 49 1.48 6.39 -28.38
N ALA A 50 2.57 6.90 -28.94
CA ALA A 50 3.02 8.27 -28.91
C ALA A 50 1.88 9.23 -28.56
N LEU A 51 2.11 10.01 -27.50
CA LEU A 51 1.34 11.17 -27.09
C LEU A 51 1.22 12.17 -28.25
N ALA A 52 0.38 11.86 -29.23
CA ALA A 52 -0.26 12.88 -30.02
C ALA A 52 -1.23 13.55 -29.05
N GLU A 53 -0.93 14.79 -28.68
CA GLU A 53 -1.88 15.68 -28.02
C GLU A 53 -3.14 15.75 -28.88
N MET A 54 -4.11 14.89 -28.56
CA MET A 54 -5.41 14.96 -29.19
C MET A 54 -6.12 16.21 -28.69
N PRO A 55 -6.93 16.85 -29.54
CA PRO A 55 -7.72 18.00 -29.14
C PRO A 55 -8.49 17.69 -27.86
N GLN A 56 -8.64 18.68 -26.98
CA GLN A 56 -9.47 18.54 -25.78
C GLN A 56 -10.88 18.13 -26.22
N VAL A 57 -11.21 16.85 -26.05
CA VAL A 57 -12.50 16.27 -26.47
C VAL A 57 -13.61 16.63 -25.48
N PHE A 58 -13.25 17.05 -24.27
CA PHE A 58 -14.20 17.41 -23.22
C PHE A 58 -14.22 18.92 -22.99
N GLU A 59 -15.43 19.48 -23.01
CA GLU A 59 -15.71 20.88 -22.69
C GLU A 59 -15.97 21.08 -21.19
N LYS A 60 -16.36 20.01 -20.49
CA LYS A 60 -16.63 19.98 -19.04
C LYS A 60 -15.74 18.93 -18.36
N ASP A 61 -15.81 18.91 -17.03
CA ASP A 61 -15.14 17.89 -16.23
C ASP A 61 -15.58 16.48 -16.63
N VAL A 62 -14.60 15.58 -16.72
CA VAL A 62 -14.81 14.18 -17.10
C VAL A 62 -15.53 13.44 -15.97
N PRO A 63 -16.66 12.76 -16.23
CA PRO A 63 -17.42 12.10 -15.17
C PRO A 63 -16.66 10.90 -14.58
N ALA A 64 -16.68 10.76 -13.26
CA ALA A 64 -16.09 9.59 -12.60
C ALA A 64 -16.88 8.30 -12.91
N ALA A 65 -16.19 7.17 -13.03
CA ALA A 65 -16.79 5.83 -13.14
C ALA A 65 -16.59 5.02 -11.85
N PRO A 66 -17.33 5.31 -10.76
CA PRO A 66 -17.18 4.58 -9.51
C PRO A 66 -17.45 3.09 -9.71
N GLY A 67 -16.55 2.24 -9.24
CA GLY A 67 -16.66 0.79 -9.41
C GLY A 67 -16.57 0.30 -10.87
N GLY A 68 -16.07 1.13 -11.79
CA GLY A 68 -15.97 0.80 -13.22
C GLY A 68 -17.28 0.92 -13.99
N VAL A 69 -18.33 1.46 -13.36
CA VAL A 69 -19.61 1.73 -14.04
C VAL A 69 -19.52 3.08 -14.74
N VAL A 70 -19.59 3.08 -16.06
CA VAL A 70 -19.51 4.29 -16.90
C VAL A 70 -20.91 4.82 -17.17
N ASP A 71 -21.12 6.10 -16.87
CA ASP A 71 -22.31 6.85 -17.31
C ASP A 71 -22.03 7.46 -18.69
N PHE A 72 -22.45 6.76 -19.75
CA PHE A 72 -22.23 7.20 -21.13
C PHE A 72 -22.94 8.53 -21.44
N ASP A 73 -24.08 8.80 -20.82
CA ASP A 73 -24.79 10.06 -21.05
C ASP A 73 -24.04 11.24 -20.43
N ALA A 74 -23.45 11.05 -19.24
CA ALA A 74 -22.57 12.04 -18.67
C ALA A 74 -21.30 12.23 -19.52
N VAL A 75 -20.71 11.14 -20.06
CA VAL A 75 -19.49 11.22 -20.90
C VAL A 75 -19.76 12.02 -22.16
N PHE A 76 -20.86 11.74 -22.84
CA PHE A 76 -21.24 12.49 -24.04
C PHE A 76 -21.64 13.94 -23.72
N ASP A 77 -22.15 14.23 -22.52
CA ASP A 77 -22.51 15.61 -22.12
C ASP A 77 -21.30 16.45 -21.79
N ALA A 78 -20.30 15.81 -21.18
CA ALA A 78 -18.99 16.41 -20.94
C ALA A 78 -18.25 16.69 -22.26
N ALA A 79 -18.49 15.88 -23.29
CA ALA A 79 -17.95 16.08 -24.64
C ALA A 79 -18.75 17.05 -25.53
N GLY A 80 -19.78 17.72 -24.98
CA GLY A 80 -20.59 18.69 -25.72
C GLY A 80 -21.62 18.08 -26.70
N ILE A 81 -21.75 16.75 -26.75
CA ILE A 81 -22.67 16.07 -27.68
C ILE A 81 -24.10 16.21 -27.16
N GLY A 82 -24.95 16.95 -27.86
CA GLY A 82 -26.32 17.21 -27.43
C GLY A 82 -27.21 15.95 -27.36
N MET A 83 -28.19 15.95 -26.45
CA MET A 83 -29.16 14.84 -26.30
C MET A 83 -29.89 14.51 -27.60
N ALA A 84 -30.27 15.52 -28.39
CA ALA A 84 -30.94 15.32 -29.68
C ALA A 84 -30.05 14.60 -30.71
N ASP A 85 -28.74 14.81 -30.66
CA ASP A 85 -27.78 14.12 -31.52
C ASP A 85 -27.62 12.65 -31.09
N ARG A 86 -27.55 12.40 -29.78
CA ARG A 86 -27.50 11.04 -29.21
C ARG A 86 -28.75 10.24 -29.52
N GLU A 87 -29.93 10.83 -29.39
CA GLU A 87 -31.19 10.17 -29.74
C GLU A 87 -31.23 9.77 -31.23
N ARG A 88 -30.69 10.62 -32.11
CA ARG A 88 -30.60 10.30 -33.55
C ARG A 88 -29.69 9.10 -33.80
N ILE A 89 -28.56 9.01 -33.10
CA ILE A 89 -27.69 7.83 -33.13
C ILE A 89 -28.43 6.59 -32.58
N GLY A 90 -29.09 6.71 -31.43
CA GLY A 90 -29.85 5.62 -30.82
C GLY A 90 -30.90 5.03 -31.75
N LYS A 91 -31.71 5.90 -32.38
CA LYS A 91 -32.72 5.49 -33.39
C LYS A 91 -32.08 4.83 -34.62
N SER A 92 -30.92 5.33 -35.06
CA SER A 92 -30.18 4.75 -36.19
C SER A 92 -29.64 3.35 -35.86
N VAL A 93 -29.14 3.15 -34.64
CA VAL A 93 -28.69 1.85 -34.13
C VAL A 93 -29.86 0.88 -34.00
N GLU A 94 -31.01 1.33 -33.49
CA GLU A 94 -32.22 0.52 -33.39
C GLU A 94 -32.72 0.07 -34.78
N LEU A 95 -32.76 1.00 -35.74
CA LEU A 95 -33.09 0.70 -37.13
C LEU A 95 -32.11 -0.35 -37.72
N LEU A 96 -30.81 -0.20 -37.49
CA LEU A 96 -29.80 -1.16 -37.96
C LEU A 96 -29.94 -2.55 -37.33
N LYS A 97 -30.41 -2.63 -36.07
CA LYS A 97 -30.68 -3.88 -35.34
C LYS A 97 -31.98 -4.54 -35.77
N SER A 98 -32.97 -3.76 -36.20
CA SER A 98 -34.27 -4.28 -36.67
C SER A 98 -34.20 -5.02 -38.01
N LEU A 99 -33.11 -4.87 -38.76
CA LEU A 99 -32.96 -5.47 -40.08
C LEU A 99 -32.63 -6.98 -39.97
N PRO A 100 -33.20 -7.83 -40.84
CA PRO A 100 -32.96 -9.27 -40.82
C PRO A 100 -31.47 -9.62 -40.91
N ALA A 101 -31.05 -10.59 -40.09
CA ALA A 101 -29.71 -11.15 -40.15
C ALA A 101 -29.48 -11.80 -41.54
N GLY A 102 -28.35 -11.49 -42.18
CA GLY A 102 -28.02 -11.98 -43.53
C GLY A 102 -28.43 -11.07 -44.69
N THR A 103 -29.00 -9.89 -44.42
CA THR A 103 -29.22 -8.87 -45.47
C THR A 103 -27.87 -8.41 -46.06
N ASP A 104 -27.78 -8.37 -47.38
CA ASP A 104 -26.58 -7.86 -48.07
C ASP A 104 -26.21 -6.44 -47.57
N PRO A 105 -24.93 -6.15 -47.29
CA PRO A 105 -24.51 -4.86 -46.75
C PRO A 105 -24.88 -3.65 -47.62
N THR A 106 -24.99 -3.81 -48.93
CA THR A 106 -25.38 -2.74 -49.85
C THR A 106 -26.87 -2.48 -49.77
N VAL A 107 -27.68 -3.54 -49.74
CA VAL A 107 -29.14 -3.44 -49.53
C VAL A 107 -29.44 -2.86 -48.14
N LYS A 108 -28.69 -3.27 -47.11
CA LYS A 108 -28.79 -2.73 -45.75
C LYS A 108 -28.55 -1.22 -45.72
N ARG A 109 -27.48 -0.74 -46.36
CA ARG A 109 -27.19 0.71 -46.48
C ARG A 109 -28.28 1.46 -47.22
N GLN A 110 -28.83 0.91 -48.29
CA GLN A 110 -29.91 1.54 -49.05
C GLN A 110 -31.19 1.67 -48.22
N ILE A 111 -31.61 0.60 -47.52
CA ILE A 111 -32.80 0.62 -46.66
C ILE A 111 -32.64 1.64 -45.55
N VAL A 112 -31.49 1.65 -44.86
CA VAL A 112 -31.21 2.57 -43.75
C VAL A 112 -31.13 4.00 -44.26
N GLY A 113 -30.39 4.27 -45.33
CA GLY A 113 -30.25 5.61 -45.91
C GLY A 113 -31.58 6.18 -46.39
N ALA A 114 -32.42 5.37 -47.05
CA ALA A 114 -33.76 5.77 -47.46
C ALA A 114 -34.67 6.04 -46.25
N SER A 115 -34.61 5.19 -45.22
CA SER A 115 -35.41 5.35 -44.00
C SER A 115 -35.02 6.60 -43.24
N LEU A 116 -33.72 6.83 -43.00
CA LEU A 116 -33.20 8.02 -42.32
C LEU A 116 -33.60 9.30 -43.07
N LYS A 117 -33.48 9.30 -44.40
CA LYS A 117 -33.90 10.41 -45.23
C LYS A 117 -35.42 10.66 -45.16
N ALA A 118 -36.23 9.60 -45.12
CA ALA A 118 -37.68 9.71 -44.98
C ALA A 118 -38.10 10.29 -43.61
N PHE A 119 -37.35 10.01 -42.55
CA PHE A 119 -37.54 10.60 -41.23
C PHE A 119 -36.87 11.98 -41.05
N GLY A 120 -36.33 12.56 -42.12
CA GLY A 120 -35.69 13.88 -42.08
C GLY A 120 -34.37 13.91 -41.31
N VAL A 121 -33.69 12.77 -41.17
CA VAL A 121 -32.39 12.69 -40.51
C VAL A 121 -31.27 12.76 -41.55
N GLU A 122 -30.39 13.75 -41.39
CA GLU A 122 -29.22 13.93 -42.25
C GLU A 122 -28.16 12.86 -41.95
N ILE A 123 -27.76 12.13 -42.99
CA ILE A 123 -26.77 11.03 -42.86
C ILE A 123 -25.42 11.59 -42.43
N ASP A 124 -25.01 12.73 -42.98
CA ASP A 124 -23.73 13.37 -42.65
C ASP A 124 -23.68 13.72 -41.15
N LYS A 125 -24.78 14.23 -40.59
CA LYS A 125 -24.90 14.55 -39.17
C LYS A 125 -24.84 13.30 -38.27
N ILE A 126 -25.38 12.17 -38.71
CA ILE A 126 -25.23 10.88 -38.00
C ILE A 126 -23.77 10.44 -37.99
N ILE A 127 -23.07 10.58 -39.12
CA ILE A 127 -21.66 10.19 -39.22
C ILE A 127 -20.82 11.08 -38.31
N GLU A 128 -21.02 12.39 -38.36
CA GLU A 128 -20.35 13.38 -37.51
C GLU A 128 -20.55 13.07 -36.03
N THR A 129 -21.80 12.98 -35.55
CA THR A 129 -22.09 12.64 -34.15
C THR A 129 -21.55 11.25 -33.77
N GLY A 130 -21.58 10.28 -34.69
CA GLY A 130 -21.01 8.96 -34.43
C GLY A 130 -19.50 9.00 -34.21
N VAL A 131 -18.78 9.80 -34.99
CA VAL A 131 -17.34 10.01 -34.82
C VAL A 131 -17.05 10.79 -33.54
N GLU A 132 -17.82 11.83 -33.21
CA GLU A 132 -17.71 12.58 -31.96
C GLU A 132 -17.90 11.67 -30.73
N GLN A 133 -18.89 10.78 -30.75
CA GLN A 133 -19.11 9.82 -29.66
C GLN A 133 -17.92 8.87 -29.50
N ILE A 134 -17.34 8.37 -30.59
CA ILE A 134 -16.14 7.51 -30.52
C ILE A 134 -14.97 8.29 -29.93
N GLN A 135 -14.72 9.52 -30.40
CA GLN A 135 -13.66 10.37 -29.87
C GLN A 135 -13.86 10.66 -28.38
N ALA A 136 -15.09 10.92 -27.94
CA ALA A 136 -15.42 11.13 -26.54
C ALA A 136 -15.10 9.89 -25.69
N LEU A 137 -15.45 8.69 -26.16
CA LEU A 137 -15.14 7.44 -25.45
C LEU A 137 -13.63 7.15 -25.41
N GLU A 138 -12.91 7.37 -26.50
CA GLU A 138 -11.45 7.20 -26.52
C GLU A 138 -10.75 8.21 -25.61
N GLY A 139 -11.21 9.46 -25.64
CA GLY A 139 -10.76 10.51 -24.73
C GLY A 139 -11.01 10.13 -23.28
N TYR A 140 -12.19 9.57 -22.98
CA TYR A 140 -12.56 9.11 -21.64
C TYR A 140 -11.58 8.04 -21.12
N ILE A 141 -11.32 7.01 -21.94
CA ILE A 141 -10.39 5.93 -21.61
C ILE A 141 -8.98 6.46 -21.35
N ARG A 142 -8.50 7.36 -22.22
CA ARG A 142 -7.16 7.95 -22.08
C ARG A 142 -7.05 8.87 -20.87
N ASN A 143 -8.07 9.66 -20.58
CA ASN A 143 -8.09 10.48 -19.36
C ASN A 143 -8.00 9.61 -18.11
N GLY A 144 -8.85 8.58 -18.02
CA GLY A 144 -8.83 7.64 -16.91
C GLY A 144 -7.48 6.91 -16.77
N ALA A 145 -6.87 6.50 -17.88
CA ALA A 145 -5.54 5.89 -17.87
C ALA A 145 -4.46 6.87 -17.37
N SER A 146 -4.49 8.13 -17.80
CA SER A 146 -3.55 9.16 -17.37
C SER A 146 -3.70 9.48 -15.88
N GLU A 147 -4.92 9.66 -15.38
CA GLU A 147 -5.18 9.89 -13.96
C GLU A 147 -4.74 8.71 -13.10
N THR A 148 -5.01 7.48 -13.55
CA THR A 148 -4.56 6.27 -12.86
C THR A 148 -3.04 6.18 -12.80
N ALA A 149 -2.34 6.50 -13.91
CA ALA A 149 -0.88 6.50 -13.95
C ALA A 149 -0.28 7.54 -12.99
N LYS A 150 -0.83 8.77 -12.97
CA LYS A 150 -0.40 9.83 -12.04
C LYS A 150 -0.60 9.41 -10.58
N MET A 151 -1.79 8.88 -10.25
CA MET A 151 -2.09 8.40 -8.90
C MET A 151 -1.13 7.27 -8.48
N SER A 152 -0.78 6.37 -9.40
CA SER A 152 0.20 5.30 -9.14
C SER A 152 1.58 5.88 -8.83
N GLU A 153 2.08 6.81 -9.65
CA GLU A 153 3.39 7.44 -9.46
C GLU A 153 3.49 8.22 -8.14
N GLU A 154 2.45 8.99 -7.80
CA GLU A 154 2.36 9.70 -6.53
C GLU A 154 2.34 8.72 -5.34
N SER A 155 1.55 7.65 -5.45
CA SER A 155 1.45 6.61 -4.42
C SER A 155 2.78 5.88 -4.21
N GLU A 156 3.48 5.52 -5.28
CA GLU A 156 4.80 4.88 -5.22
C GLU A 156 5.84 5.79 -4.55
N THR A 157 5.75 7.10 -4.80
CA THR A 157 6.62 8.08 -4.12
C THR A 157 6.34 8.14 -2.63
N LEU A 158 5.07 8.17 -2.23
CA LEU A 158 4.69 8.12 -0.82
C LEU A 158 5.14 6.82 -0.13
N VAL A 159 5.00 5.68 -0.81
CA VAL A 159 5.47 4.38 -0.30
C VAL A 159 6.97 4.44 -0.01
N ARG A 160 7.78 4.92 -0.97
CA ARG A 160 9.23 5.08 -0.78
C ARG A 160 9.57 5.97 0.41
N ASP A 161 8.89 7.10 0.57
CA ASP A 161 9.10 8.01 1.70
C ASP A 161 8.79 7.35 3.05
N TYR A 162 7.71 6.57 3.12
CA TYR A 162 7.36 5.84 4.35
C TYR A 162 8.34 4.70 4.64
N GLU A 163 8.79 3.97 3.63
CA GLU A 163 9.81 2.93 3.79
C GLU A 163 11.12 3.50 4.34
N GLN A 164 11.55 4.67 3.85
CA GLN A 164 12.71 5.37 4.37
C GLN A 164 12.53 5.73 5.85
N LYS A 165 11.39 6.31 6.23
CA LYS A 165 11.10 6.64 7.64
C LYS A 165 11.10 5.40 8.53
N ILE A 166 10.56 4.27 8.05
CA ILE A 166 10.59 3.01 8.79
C ILE A 166 12.04 2.55 8.99
N ALA A 167 12.89 2.64 7.96
CA ALA A 167 14.30 2.28 8.06
C ALA A 167 15.04 3.15 9.09
N GLU A 168 14.79 4.46 9.08
CA GLU A 168 15.39 5.41 10.03
C GLU A 168 14.97 5.10 11.48
N ILE A 169 13.69 4.82 11.73
CA ILE A 169 13.18 4.47 13.06
C ILE A 169 13.79 3.14 13.53
N ARG A 170 13.89 2.13 12.66
CA ARG A 170 14.54 0.86 12.99
C ARG A 170 16.01 1.07 13.36
N ALA A 171 16.74 1.88 12.60
CA ALA A 171 18.13 2.21 12.91
C ALA A 171 18.27 2.92 14.26
N LEU A 172 17.34 3.80 14.61
CA LEU A 172 17.30 4.45 15.92
C LEU A 172 17.08 3.42 17.05
N ILE A 173 16.16 2.47 16.87
CA ILE A 173 15.91 1.40 17.84
C ILE A 173 17.17 0.56 18.05
N HIS A 174 17.82 0.13 16.96
CA HIS A 174 19.07 -0.63 17.05
C HIS A 174 20.15 0.12 17.83
N ARG A 175 20.38 1.40 17.51
CA ARG A 175 21.33 2.24 18.24
C ARG A 175 21.00 2.33 19.73
N LYS A 176 19.72 2.49 20.09
CA LYS A 176 19.30 2.57 21.49
C LYS A 176 19.49 1.26 22.25
N VAL A 177 19.29 0.11 21.58
CA VAL A 177 19.58 -1.20 22.16
C VAL A 177 21.08 -1.37 22.40
N GLU A 178 21.92 -1.01 21.43
CA GLU A 178 23.38 -1.07 21.56
C GLU A 178 23.89 -0.15 22.68
N GLU A 179 23.39 1.09 22.75
CA GLU A 179 23.69 2.03 23.84
C GLU A 179 23.32 1.42 25.20
N GLN A 180 22.13 0.83 25.32
CA GLN A 180 21.67 0.21 26.58
C GLN A 180 22.52 -1.00 26.98
N GLN A 181 22.89 -1.86 26.01
CA GLN A 181 23.79 -2.99 26.26
C GLN A 181 25.16 -2.53 26.74
N SER A 182 25.70 -1.46 26.14
CA SER A 182 26.93 -0.82 26.58
C SER A 182 26.83 -0.30 28.01
N VAL A 183 25.74 0.40 28.36
CA VAL A 183 25.50 0.88 29.74
C VAL A 183 25.45 -0.30 30.72
N ILE A 184 24.70 -1.36 30.41
CA ILE A 184 24.62 -2.56 31.25
C ILE A 184 26.02 -3.13 31.50
N LYS A 185 26.83 -3.28 30.46
CA LYS A 185 28.20 -3.77 30.57
C LYS A 185 29.04 -2.90 31.51
N HIS A 186 29.10 -1.59 31.27
CA HIS A 186 29.91 -0.67 32.09
C HIS A 186 29.44 -0.67 33.56
N CYS A 187 28.13 -0.73 33.81
CA CYS A 187 27.59 -0.82 35.17
C CYS A 187 27.96 -2.15 35.83
N ASN A 188 27.89 -3.27 35.11
CA ASN A 188 28.26 -4.58 35.64
C ASN A 188 29.77 -4.66 35.95
N ASP A 189 30.62 -4.15 35.06
CA ASP A 189 32.07 -4.06 35.26
C ASP A 189 32.37 -3.27 36.54
N LYS A 190 31.73 -2.09 36.69
CA LYS A 190 31.92 -1.28 37.90
C LYS A 190 31.40 -1.96 39.17
N LYS A 191 30.28 -2.66 39.08
CA LYS A 191 29.69 -3.42 40.18
C LYS A 191 30.60 -4.57 40.61
N LEU A 192 31.31 -5.21 39.69
CA LEU A 192 32.34 -6.23 39.99
C LEU A 192 33.53 -5.63 40.73
N GLU A 193 34.04 -4.47 40.30
CA GLU A 193 35.12 -3.77 41.03
C GLU A 193 34.70 -3.43 42.47
N VAL A 194 33.49 -2.91 42.65
CA VAL A 194 32.97 -2.59 43.99
C VAL A 194 32.76 -3.86 44.82
N GLN A 195 32.29 -4.95 44.21
CA GLN A 195 32.17 -6.25 44.88
C GLN A 195 33.50 -6.73 45.43
N GLN A 196 34.60 -6.62 44.68
CA GLN A 196 35.92 -7.02 45.16
C GLN A 196 36.31 -6.27 46.46
N ILE A 197 35.99 -4.97 46.54
CA ILE A 197 36.22 -4.17 47.74
C ILE A 197 35.34 -4.66 48.90
N LEU A 198 34.06 -4.94 48.64
CA LEU A 198 33.15 -5.43 49.67
C LEU A 198 33.53 -6.84 50.17
N GLU A 199 33.94 -7.72 49.27
CA GLU A 199 34.43 -9.08 49.58
C GLU A 199 35.69 -9.04 50.46
N PHE A 200 36.60 -8.09 50.22
CA PHE A 200 37.78 -7.89 51.06
C PHE A 200 37.45 -7.63 52.55
N PHE A 201 36.35 -6.92 52.84
CA PHE A 201 35.91 -6.66 54.23
C PHE A 201 35.09 -7.80 54.86
N GLY A 202 34.73 -8.82 54.07
CA GLY A 202 33.95 -9.96 54.51
C GLY A 202 32.44 -9.69 54.60
N GLN A 203 31.66 -10.75 54.38
CA GLN A 203 30.21 -10.66 54.22
C GLN A 203 29.49 -10.21 55.51
N GLU A 204 29.98 -10.56 56.70
CA GLU A 204 29.35 -10.17 57.97
C GLU A 204 29.45 -8.66 58.26
N THR A 205 30.59 -8.06 57.94
CA THR A 205 30.80 -6.62 58.14
C THR A 205 29.91 -5.81 57.22
N VAL A 206 29.86 -6.19 55.94
CA VAL A 206 28.98 -5.57 54.94
C VAL A 206 27.52 -5.75 55.35
N ALA A 207 27.15 -6.94 55.84
CA ALA A 207 25.80 -7.25 56.29
C ALA A 207 25.28 -6.32 57.38
N LYS A 208 26.13 -6.07 58.38
CA LYS A 208 25.83 -5.16 59.48
C LYS A 208 25.58 -3.74 58.98
N VAL A 209 26.46 -3.24 58.12
CA VAL A 209 26.37 -1.88 57.56
C VAL A 209 25.13 -1.69 56.68
N VAL A 210 24.75 -2.72 55.89
CA VAL A 210 23.53 -2.66 55.06
C VAL A 210 22.27 -2.51 55.93
N ARG A 211 22.17 -3.26 57.03
CA ARG A 211 21.01 -3.22 57.94
C ARG A 211 20.89 -1.89 58.69
N GLU A 212 22.03 -1.32 59.06
CA GLU A 212 22.08 -0.12 59.90
C GLU A 212 22.05 1.19 59.08
N SER A 213 22.29 1.12 57.78
CA SER A 213 22.42 2.32 56.93
C SER A 213 21.07 2.82 56.40
N PRO A 214 20.69 4.08 56.68
CA PRO A 214 19.47 4.67 56.12
C PRO A 214 19.60 5.04 54.64
N ARG A 215 20.78 4.86 54.02
CA ARG A 215 21.02 5.18 52.60
C ARG A 215 20.78 4.00 51.66
N LEU A 216 20.64 2.79 52.20
CA LEU A 216 20.53 1.56 51.42
C LEU A 216 19.08 1.06 51.46
N HIS A 217 18.57 0.68 50.29
CA HIS A 217 17.20 0.18 50.13
C HIS A 217 17.26 -1.29 49.72
N GLU A 218 16.60 -2.18 50.44
CA GLU A 218 16.59 -3.59 50.06
C GLU A 218 15.94 -3.77 48.66
N PRO A 219 16.49 -4.67 47.81
CA PRO A 219 15.87 -4.97 46.54
C PRO A 219 14.50 -5.60 46.77
N GLN A 220 13.44 -4.96 46.26
CA GLN A 220 12.11 -5.56 46.30
C GLN A 220 12.04 -6.75 45.34
N PRO A 221 11.48 -7.90 45.77
CA PRO A 221 11.23 -9.01 44.86
C PRO A 221 10.26 -8.54 43.78
N LYS A 222 10.64 -8.69 42.50
CA LYS A 222 9.71 -8.50 41.38
C LYS A 222 8.57 -9.53 41.50
N GLN A 223 7.32 -9.06 41.49
CA GLN A 223 6.12 -9.90 41.36
C GLN A 223 6.05 -10.54 39.97
#